data_AF-A0A2G2I4E6-F1
#
_entry.id   AF-A0A2G2I4E6-F1
#
_cell.length_a   1.000
_cell.length_b   1.000
_cell.length_c   1.000
_cell.angle_alpha   90.00
_cell.angle_beta   90.00
_cell.angle_gamma   90.00
#
_symmetry.space_group_name_H-M   'P 1'
#
loop_
_entity.id
_entity.type
_entity.pdbx_description
1 polymer ?
#
loop_
_entity_poly.entity_id
_entity_poly.type
_entity_poly.pdbx_seq_one_letter_code
_entity_poly.pdbx_strand_id
1 'polypeptide(L)'
;MEVPHRPFPAQEAGLKAAIDEALAEADLTVDFSASPAALGYLADAEPAARVASLFFNPDGCDLVLLAEDGNRSVRIDEIEAQYFLAAGTCRPLMRHLGSARLDMLRYANACQDLTRPLPPWQVQTLSGIAAGQLATILSDADRSRLHLWRLNPENGLVLPFSVTVSQVSRHALADFRVSVSQNAVAAMRTLRERAAPNETGGVLLGSFDLSRSVLHVLDALPAPPDSRQSPTYFERGAKDLKPHVDAIHLRSAGTIQYVGEWHSHPKGVSARPSGDDEGVFAYLQAHIEPTGSPYAMFICGEVDTWFRVGWSGCISGEGTIDHAAG
;
A
#
# COMPACT_ATOMS: atom_id res chain seq x y z
N MET A 1 -16.59 14.44 31.99
CA MET A 1 -17.82 14.66 31.20
C MET A 1 -17.81 13.62 30.10
N GLU A 2 -18.35 12.45 30.40
CA GLU A 2 -18.40 11.31 29.48
C GLU A 2 -19.28 11.65 28.28
N VAL A 3 -18.76 11.41 27.07
CA VAL A 3 -19.55 11.46 25.84
C VAL A 3 -20.35 10.16 25.80
N PRO A 4 -21.69 10.19 25.72
CA PRO A 4 -22.47 8.98 25.71
C PRO A 4 -22.27 8.27 24.36
N HIS A 5 -21.84 7.01 24.40
CA HIS A 5 -21.98 6.09 23.28
C HIS A 5 -23.45 6.03 22.89
N ARG A 6 -23.83 6.68 21.78
CA ARG A 6 -25.13 6.44 21.17
C ARG A 6 -25.15 5.02 20.64
N PRO A 7 -26.06 4.14 21.08
CA PRO A 7 -26.24 2.86 20.42
C PRO A 7 -26.67 3.11 18.96
N PHE A 8 -26.14 2.29 18.05
CA PHE A 8 -26.54 2.32 16.64
C PHE A 8 -28.06 2.10 16.52
N PRO A 9 -28.76 2.84 15.65
CA PRO A 9 -30.18 2.63 15.40
C PRO A 9 -30.47 1.17 15.00
N ALA A 10 -31.49 0.54 15.58
CA ALA A 10 -31.80 -0.88 15.36
C ALA A 10 -31.99 -1.28 13.88
N GLN A 11 -32.38 -0.32 13.03
CA GLN A 11 -32.56 -0.51 11.58
C GLN A 11 -31.23 -0.62 10.82
N GLU A 12 -30.18 0.09 11.26
CA GLU A 12 -28.84 0.01 10.68
C GLU A 12 -28.11 -1.26 11.14
N ALA A 13 -28.34 -1.70 12.38
CA ALA A 13 -27.80 -2.96 12.89
C ALA A 13 -28.32 -4.18 12.10
N GLY A 14 -29.61 -4.18 11.73
CA GLY A 14 -30.19 -5.23 10.89
C GLY A 14 -29.63 -5.24 9.46
N LEU A 15 -29.37 -4.06 8.88
CA LEU A 15 -28.75 -3.94 7.56
C LEU A 15 -27.31 -4.45 7.56
N LYS A 16 -26.52 -4.10 8.58
CA LYS A 16 -25.14 -4.59 8.71
C LYS A 16 -25.09 -6.12 8.77
N ALA A 17 -25.94 -6.73 9.59
CA ALA A 17 -25.98 -8.19 9.72
C ALA A 17 -26.32 -8.87 8.38
N ALA A 18 -27.26 -8.32 7.61
CA ALA A 18 -27.60 -8.84 6.29
C ALA A 18 -26.45 -8.70 5.27
N ILE A 19 -25.67 -7.61 5.35
CA ILE A 19 -24.48 -7.43 4.52
C ILE A 19 -23.41 -8.47 4.90
N ASP A 20 -23.15 -8.66 6.19
CA ASP A 20 -22.15 -9.63 6.66
C ASP A 20 -22.53 -11.06 6.25
N GLU A 21 -23.80 -11.43 6.34
CA GLU A 21 -24.31 -12.72 5.87
C GLU A 21 -24.11 -12.88 4.35
N ALA A 22 -24.48 -11.88 3.55
CA ALA A 22 -24.29 -11.92 2.10
C ALA A 22 -22.80 -12.01 1.70
N LEU A 23 -21.91 -11.32 2.42
CA LEU A 23 -20.46 -11.39 2.20
C LEU A 23 -19.88 -12.76 2.58
N ALA A 24 -20.45 -13.42 3.60
CA ALA A 24 -20.04 -14.74 4.03
C ALA A 24 -20.49 -15.85 3.06
N GLU A 25 -21.66 -15.68 2.41
CA GLU A 25 -22.22 -16.66 1.46
C GLU A 25 -21.68 -16.52 0.04
N ALA A 26 -21.16 -15.34 -0.34
CA ALA A 26 -20.71 -15.09 -1.71
C ALA A 26 -19.40 -15.81 -2.04
N ASP A 27 -19.26 -16.27 -3.28
CA ASP A 27 -17.97 -16.77 -3.82
C ASP A 27 -17.03 -15.61 -4.18
N LEU A 28 -17.60 -14.49 -4.63
CA LEU A 28 -16.90 -13.27 -5.04
C LEU A 28 -17.74 -12.05 -4.70
N THR A 29 -17.16 -11.10 -3.97
CA THR A 29 -17.71 -9.75 -3.83
C THR A 29 -17.06 -8.81 -4.81
N VAL A 30 -17.87 -8.04 -5.54
CA VAL A 30 -17.38 -7.07 -6.53
C VAL A 30 -17.74 -5.65 -6.10
N ASP A 31 -16.71 -4.85 -5.87
CA ASP A 31 -16.80 -3.45 -5.51
C ASP A 31 -16.73 -2.55 -6.75
N PHE A 32 -17.78 -1.75 -6.97
CA PHE A 32 -17.84 -0.68 -7.96
C PHE A 32 -18.06 0.70 -7.32
N SER A 33 -17.94 0.79 -5.99
CA SER A 33 -18.22 2.02 -5.25
C SER A 33 -17.14 3.08 -5.46
N ALA A 34 -15.93 2.63 -5.81
CA ALA A 34 -14.71 3.45 -5.84
C ALA A 34 -14.54 4.26 -4.53
N SER A 35 -14.91 3.63 -3.41
CA SER A 35 -14.85 4.19 -2.07
C SER A 35 -13.75 3.51 -1.27
N PRO A 36 -12.73 4.26 -0.81
CA PRO A 36 -11.70 3.72 0.07
C PRO A 36 -12.27 3.10 1.35
N ALA A 37 -13.38 3.65 1.87
CA ALA A 37 -14.04 3.13 3.06
C ALA A 37 -14.72 1.77 2.79
N ALA A 38 -15.35 1.60 1.61
CA ALA A 38 -15.93 0.31 1.23
C ALA A 38 -14.85 -0.73 0.96
N LEU A 39 -13.79 -0.36 0.25
CA LEU A 39 -12.66 -1.25 0.00
C LEU A 39 -11.99 -1.68 1.30
N GLY A 40 -11.77 -0.74 2.24
CA GLY A 40 -11.22 -1.04 3.55
C GLY A 40 -12.12 -1.95 4.39
N TYR A 41 -13.44 -1.73 4.36
CA TYR A 41 -14.42 -2.63 4.99
C TYR A 41 -14.32 -4.05 4.43
N LEU A 42 -14.27 -4.20 3.11
CA LEU A 42 -14.17 -5.50 2.45
C LEU A 42 -12.82 -6.21 2.73
N ALA A 43 -11.74 -5.44 2.88
CA ALA A 43 -10.43 -5.98 3.23
C ALA A 43 -10.38 -6.56 4.65
N ASP A 44 -11.14 -5.98 5.59
CA ASP A 44 -11.14 -6.39 7.00
C ASP A 44 -12.33 -7.31 7.37
N ALA A 45 -13.31 -7.48 6.48
CA ALA A 45 -14.45 -8.35 6.70
C ALA A 45 -14.02 -9.83 6.86
N GLU A 46 -14.55 -10.48 7.90
CA GLU A 46 -14.33 -11.89 8.23
C GLU A 46 -15.61 -12.50 8.83
N PRO A 47 -16.08 -13.68 8.36
CA PRO A 47 -15.66 -14.34 7.13
C PRO A 47 -16.06 -13.49 5.92
N ALA A 48 -15.24 -13.48 4.88
CA ALA A 48 -15.58 -12.78 3.64
C ALA A 48 -15.19 -13.58 2.42
N ALA A 49 -16.05 -13.46 1.40
CA ALA A 49 -15.74 -13.81 0.03
C ALA A 49 -14.42 -13.17 -0.43
N ARG A 50 -13.80 -13.80 -1.44
CA ARG A 50 -12.78 -13.14 -2.25
C ARG A 50 -13.34 -11.80 -2.79
N VAL A 51 -12.50 -10.77 -2.87
CA VAL A 51 -12.90 -9.44 -3.31
C VAL A 51 -12.26 -9.07 -4.64
N ALA A 52 -13.03 -8.40 -5.50
CA ALA A 52 -12.53 -7.65 -6.64
C ALA A 52 -13.06 -6.21 -6.59
N SER A 53 -12.24 -5.24 -6.95
CA SER A 53 -12.65 -3.83 -7.07
C SER A 53 -12.35 -3.34 -8.49
N LEU A 54 -13.34 -2.71 -9.11
CA LEU A 54 -13.24 -2.16 -10.45
C LEU A 54 -13.70 -0.70 -10.43
N PHE A 55 -12.85 0.19 -10.94
CA PHE A 55 -13.13 1.61 -10.96
C PHE A 55 -12.44 2.29 -12.14
N PHE A 56 -12.88 3.50 -12.45
CA PHE A 56 -12.21 4.34 -13.43
C PHE A 56 -11.20 5.26 -12.77
N ASN A 57 -10.13 5.58 -13.47
CA ASN A 57 -9.27 6.67 -13.04
C ASN A 57 -10.01 8.01 -13.10
N PRO A 58 -9.47 9.08 -12.48
CA PRO A 58 -10.14 10.39 -12.44
C PRO A 58 -10.50 10.99 -13.81
N ASP A 59 -9.76 10.63 -14.87
CA ASP A 59 -10.02 11.10 -16.24
C ASP A 59 -11.01 10.23 -17.02
N GLY A 60 -11.48 9.10 -16.45
CA GLY A 60 -12.38 8.15 -17.11
C GLY A 60 -11.81 7.44 -18.34
N CYS A 61 -10.48 7.51 -18.52
CA CYS A 61 -9.79 6.92 -19.66
C CYS A 61 -9.15 5.59 -19.33
N ASP A 62 -8.99 5.25 -18.04
CA ASP A 62 -8.43 3.97 -17.62
C ASP A 62 -9.46 3.22 -16.76
N LEU A 63 -9.71 1.95 -17.09
CA LEU A 63 -10.35 0.98 -16.19
C LEU A 63 -9.26 0.32 -15.34
N VAL A 64 -9.43 0.31 -14.02
CA VAL A 64 -8.58 -0.42 -13.07
C VAL A 64 -9.36 -1.62 -12.55
N LEU A 65 -8.70 -2.78 -12.49
CA LEU A 65 -9.19 -3.99 -11.87
C LEU A 65 -8.16 -4.47 -10.85
N LEU A 66 -8.61 -4.56 -9.60
CA LEU A 66 -7.91 -5.20 -8.50
C LEU A 66 -8.70 -6.47 -8.14
N ALA A 67 -8.05 -7.61 -7.96
CA ALA A 67 -8.72 -8.82 -7.49
C ALA A 67 -7.80 -9.66 -6.61
N GLU A 68 -8.31 -10.13 -5.49
CA GLU A 68 -7.65 -11.11 -4.65
C GLU A 68 -7.50 -12.46 -5.39
N ASP A 69 -6.76 -13.42 -4.84
CA ASP A 69 -6.83 -14.84 -5.23
C ASP A 69 -7.87 -15.58 -4.36
N GLY A 70 -8.13 -16.84 -4.65
CA GLY A 70 -9.10 -17.67 -3.91
C GLY A 70 -8.76 -17.85 -2.43
N ASN A 71 -7.47 -17.76 -2.08
CA ASN A 71 -6.99 -17.85 -0.69
C ASN A 71 -6.89 -16.49 0.00
N ARG A 72 -7.16 -15.38 -0.70
CA ARG A 72 -6.97 -14.01 -0.20
C ARG A 72 -5.56 -13.83 0.39
N SER A 73 -4.56 -14.38 -0.29
CA SER A 73 -3.14 -14.37 0.09
C SER A 73 -2.63 -12.94 0.18
N VAL A 74 -2.99 -12.11 -0.81
CA VAL A 74 -2.83 -10.65 -0.80
C VAL A 74 -4.23 -10.04 -0.76
N ARG A 75 -4.51 -9.25 0.28
CA ARG A 75 -5.83 -8.62 0.48
C ARG A 75 -6.05 -7.45 -0.47
N ILE A 76 -7.31 -7.10 -0.72
CA ILE A 76 -7.68 -6.07 -1.70
C ILE A 76 -7.03 -4.71 -1.42
N ASP A 77 -6.88 -4.33 -0.15
CA ASP A 77 -6.21 -3.08 0.25
C ASP A 77 -4.69 -3.12 0.08
N GLU A 78 -4.08 -4.29 0.23
CA GLU A 78 -2.67 -4.53 -0.07
C GLU A 78 -2.39 -4.47 -1.58
N ILE A 79 -3.35 -4.91 -2.41
CA ILE A 79 -3.29 -4.76 -3.87
C ILE A 79 -3.48 -3.28 -4.26
N GLU A 80 -4.42 -2.59 -3.61
CA GLU A 80 -4.66 -1.15 -3.83
C GLU A 80 -3.42 -0.31 -3.48
N ALA A 81 -2.78 -0.61 -2.34
CA ALA A 81 -1.54 0.04 -1.93
C ALA A 81 -0.44 -0.13 -3.01
N GLN A 82 -0.30 -1.34 -3.58
CA GLN A 82 0.61 -1.60 -4.70
C GLN A 82 0.22 -0.86 -5.99
N TYR A 83 -1.08 -0.68 -6.25
CA TYR A 83 -1.56 0.13 -7.36
C TYR A 83 -1.14 1.60 -7.23
N PHE A 84 -1.27 2.20 -6.05
CA PHE A 84 -0.81 3.56 -5.81
C PHE A 84 0.72 3.69 -5.90
N LEU A 85 1.47 2.68 -5.45
CA LEU A 85 2.92 2.63 -5.69
C LEU A 85 3.24 2.64 -7.17
N ALA A 86 2.56 1.78 -7.96
CA ALA A 86 2.76 1.71 -9.40
C ALA A 86 2.41 3.04 -10.10
N ALA A 87 1.34 3.73 -9.69
CA ALA A 87 1.02 5.07 -10.17
C ALA A 87 2.14 6.09 -9.84
N GLY A 88 2.73 5.97 -8.65
CA GLY A 88 3.84 6.80 -8.18
C GLY A 88 5.17 6.53 -8.89
N THR A 89 5.45 5.31 -9.34
CA THR A 89 6.82 4.91 -9.77
C THR A 89 6.91 4.40 -11.21
N CYS A 90 5.84 3.83 -11.78
CA CYS A 90 5.88 3.27 -13.13
C CYS A 90 5.67 4.32 -14.21
N ARG A 91 6.59 4.39 -15.19
CA ARG A 91 6.52 5.34 -16.31
C ARG A 91 5.17 5.35 -17.05
N PRO A 92 4.53 4.20 -17.37
CA PRO A 92 3.23 4.20 -18.04
C PRO A 92 2.08 4.83 -17.24
N LEU A 93 2.22 4.90 -15.91
CA LEU A 93 1.18 5.40 -15.00
C LEU A 93 1.45 6.80 -14.45
N MET A 94 2.55 7.47 -14.84
CA MET A 94 2.93 8.76 -14.25
C MET A 94 1.87 9.88 -14.34
N ARG A 95 0.94 9.79 -15.32
CA ARG A 95 -0.17 10.73 -15.50
C ARG A 95 -1.53 10.13 -15.15
N HIS A 96 -1.56 8.87 -14.70
CA HIS A 96 -2.78 8.10 -14.46
C HIS A 96 -3.73 8.78 -13.47
N LEU A 97 -3.17 9.41 -12.44
CA LEU A 97 -3.90 10.14 -11.40
C LEU A 97 -3.72 11.67 -11.51
N GLY A 98 -3.30 12.18 -12.67
CA GLY A 98 -2.92 13.58 -12.83
C GLY A 98 -4.05 14.59 -12.58
N SER A 99 -5.29 14.17 -12.74
CA SER A 99 -6.49 14.98 -12.44
C SER A 99 -7.07 14.73 -11.04
N ALA A 100 -6.44 13.87 -10.23
CA ALA A 100 -6.82 13.71 -8.83
C ALA A 100 -6.51 15.00 -8.06
N ARG A 101 -7.42 15.43 -7.18
CA ARG A 101 -7.18 16.58 -6.29
C ARG A 101 -6.39 16.14 -5.07
N LEU A 102 -5.25 16.78 -4.84
CA LEU A 102 -4.40 16.57 -3.65
C LEU A 102 -5.01 17.24 -2.40
N ASP A 103 -5.81 18.29 -2.59
CA ASP A 103 -6.40 19.08 -1.49
C ASP A 103 -7.46 18.30 -0.69
N MET A 104 -7.81 17.09 -1.13
CA MET A 104 -8.80 16.20 -0.52
C MET A 104 -8.16 15.05 0.29
N LEU A 105 -6.85 15.09 0.52
CA LEU A 105 -6.12 14.14 1.37
C LEU A 105 -6.35 14.40 2.87
N ARG A 106 -7.62 14.41 3.30
CA ARG A 106 -8.03 14.16 4.67
C ARG A 106 -9.41 13.52 4.58
N TYR A 107 -9.42 12.19 4.63
CA TYR A 107 -10.61 11.33 4.57
C TYR A 107 -11.37 11.38 3.24
N ALA A 108 -11.29 10.25 2.52
CA ALA A 108 -12.17 9.87 1.41
C ALA A 108 -11.99 10.66 0.09
N ASN A 109 -12.48 10.02 -1.00
CA ASN A 109 -12.86 10.63 -2.27
C ASN A 109 -11.82 10.56 -3.41
N ALA A 110 -11.46 9.34 -3.84
CA ALA A 110 -10.89 9.13 -5.19
C ALA A 110 -11.96 9.22 -6.30
N CYS A 111 -13.24 8.95 -6.01
CA CYS A 111 -14.32 9.00 -7.01
C CYS A 111 -15.57 9.80 -6.64
N GLN A 112 -15.71 10.33 -5.41
CA GLN A 112 -16.99 10.90 -4.98
C GLN A 112 -17.11 12.43 -4.97
N ASP A 113 -16.12 13.21 -5.41
CA ASP A 113 -16.26 14.67 -5.28
C ASP A 113 -15.82 15.54 -6.47
N LEU A 114 -15.72 14.97 -7.67
CA LEU A 114 -15.70 15.75 -8.90
C LEU A 114 -16.45 15.00 -10.00
N THR A 115 -17.74 15.29 -10.14
CA THR A 115 -18.50 15.00 -11.35
C THR A 115 -17.98 15.86 -12.48
N ARG A 116 -16.80 15.52 -13.01
CA ARG A 116 -16.60 15.71 -14.45
C ARG A 116 -17.47 14.64 -15.09
N PRO A 117 -18.53 14.99 -15.83
CA PRO A 117 -19.34 13.99 -16.50
C PRO A 117 -18.41 13.24 -17.45
N LEU A 118 -18.17 11.96 -17.15
CA LEU A 118 -17.39 11.10 -18.03
C LEU A 118 -18.17 10.94 -19.35
N PRO A 119 -17.52 11.10 -20.51
CA PRO A 119 -18.18 10.89 -21.79
C PRO A 119 -18.87 9.51 -21.84
N PRO A 120 -20.17 9.43 -22.17
CA PRO A 120 -20.93 8.17 -22.07
C PRO A 120 -20.31 7.01 -22.84
N TRP A 121 -19.69 7.30 -23.99
CA TRP A 121 -19.04 6.28 -24.81
C TRP A 121 -17.80 5.67 -24.13
N GLN A 122 -17.01 6.47 -23.38
CA GLN A 122 -15.84 5.95 -22.64
C GLN A 122 -16.30 4.99 -21.54
N VAL A 123 -17.31 5.41 -20.77
CA VAL A 123 -17.93 4.58 -19.73
C VAL A 123 -18.44 3.27 -20.34
N GLN A 124 -19.21 3.33 -21.42
CA GLN A 124 -19.75 2.13 -22.07
C GLN A 124 -18.65 1.19 -22.59
N THR A 125 -17.61 1.72 -23.24
CA THR A 125 -16.48 0.93 -23.73
C THR A 125 -15.76 0.23 -22.59
N LEU A 126 -15.41 0.96 -21.53
CA LEU A 126 -14.68 0.41 -20.39
C LEU A 126 -15.55 -0.53 -19.55
N SER A 127 -16.86 -0.26 -19.39
CA SER A 127 -17.80 -1.16 -18.73
C SER A 127 -17.98 -2.48 -19.49
N GLY A 128 -17.97 -2.45 -20.82
CA GLY A 128 -17.98 -3.67 -21.63
C GLY A 128 -16.75 -4.53 -21.40
N ILE A 129 -15.58 -3.91 -21.28
CA ILE A 129 -14.33 -4.59 -20.91
C ILE A 129 -14.43 -5.14 -19.49
N ALA A 130 -14.88 -4.34 -18.53
CA ALA A 130 -15.05 -4.74 -17.13
C ALA A 130 -15.92 -6.00 -17.02
N ALA A 131 -17.08 -6.02 -17.69
CA ALA A 131 -17.96 -7.19 -17.71
C ALA A 131 -17.27 -8.45 -18.25
N GLY A 132 -16.48 -8.34 -19.31
CA GLY A 132 -15.68 -9.46 -19.84
C GLY A 132 -14.59 -9.94 -18.87
N GLN A 133 -13.98 -9.02 -18.13
CA GLN A 133 -12.96 -9.35 -17.13
C GLN A 133 -13.55 -9.99 -15.87
N LEU A 134 -14.78 -9.66 -15.48
CA LEU A 134 -15.47 -10.34 -14.38
C LEU A 134 -15.59 -11.85 -14.62
N ALA A 135 -15.95 -12.26 -15.84
CA ALA A 135 -16.00 -13.67 -16.21
C ALA A 135 -14.61 -14.34 -16.10
N THR A 136 -13.54 -13.59 -16.39
CA THR A 136 -12.16 -14.08 -16.29
C THR A 136 -11.75 -14.28 -14.84
N ILE A 137 -12.01 -13.33 -13.95
CA ILE A 137 -11.65 -13.45 -12.52
C ILE A 137 -12.50 -14.48 -11.80
N LEU A 138 -13.76 -14.69 -12.20
CA LEU A 138 -14.60 -15.77 -11.68
C LEU A 138 -14.03 -17.14 -12.06
N SER A 139 -13.46 -17.27 -13.24
CA SER A 139 -12.91 -18.54 -13.75
C SER A 139 -11.46 -18.82 -13.29
N ASP A 140 -10.70 -17.78 -12.95
CA ASP A 140 -9.29 -17.88 -12.52
C ASP A 140 -9.10 -17.20 -11.15
N ALA A 141 -9.12 -18.05 -10.11
CA ALA A 141 -8.90 -17.67 -8.73
C ALA A 141 -7.49 -17.99 -8.23
N ASP A 142 -6.57 -18.44 -9.08
CA ASP A 142 -5.27 -18.95 -8.61
C ASP A 142 -4.28 -17.82 -8.28
N ARG A 143 -4.60 -16.57 -8.66
CA ARG A 143 -3.71 -15.42 -8.51
C ARG A 143 -4.44 -14.13 -8.26
N SER A 144 -3.81 -13.29 -7.46
CA SER A 144 -4.19 -11.88 -7.29
C SER A 144 -3.85 -11.12 -8.57
N ARG A 145 -4.62 -10.08 -8.88
CA ARG A 145 -4.56 -9.35 -10.13
C ARG A 145 -4.58 -7.85 -9.90
N LEU A 146 -3.75 -7.16 -10.69
CA LEU A 146 -3.73 -5.72 -10.84
C LEU A 146 -3.58 -5.44 -12.33
N HIS A 147 -4.70 -5.16 -12.97
CA HIS A 147 -4.79 -4.94 -14.41
C HIS A 147 -5.48 -3.62 -14.71
N LEU A 148 -5.04 -2.98 -15.77
CA LEU A 148 -5.61 -1.74 -16.26
C LEU A 148 -5.86 -1.83 -17.76
N TRP A 149 -6.85 -1.10 -18.23
CA TRP A 149 -7.10 -0.88 -19.66
C TRP A 149 -7.18 0.60 -19.93
N ARG A 150 -6.25 1.11 -20.73
CA ARG A 150 -6.20 2.51 -21.13
C ARG A 150 -6.87 2.72 -22.46
N LEU A 151 -7.97 3.46 -22.45
CA LEU A 151 -8.66 3.99 -23.62
C LEU A 151 -7.99 5.30 -24.06
N ASN A 152 -7.56 5.34 -25.31
CA ASN A 152 -7.16 6.59 -25.95
C ASN A 152 -8.41 7.30 -26.51
N PRO A 153 -8.78 8.49 -25.98
CA PRO A 153 -9.98 9.19 -26.40
C PRO A 153 -9.92 9.75 -27.83
N GLU A 154 -8.73 9.89 -28.42
CA GLU A 154 -8.55 10.47 -29.76
C GLU A 154 -8.79 9.44 -30.88
N ASN A 155 -8.45 8.18 -30.66
CA ASN A 155 -8.53 7.13 -31.67
C ASN A 155 -9.31 5.88 -31.25
N GLY A 156 -9.79 5.82 -30.00
CA GLY A 156 -10.59 4.71 -29.47
C GLY A 156 -9.79 3.43 -29.15
N LEU A 157 -8.47 3.43 -29.30
CA LEU A 157 -7.64 2.27 -28.98
C LEU A 157 -7.67 1.97 -27.48
N VAL A 158 -7.85 0.71 -27.11
CA VAL A 158 -7.72 0.25 -25.72
C VAL A 158 -6.53 -0.68 -25.58
N LEU A 159 -5.60 -0.33 -24.70
CA LEU A 159 -4.40 -1.13 -24.43
C LEU A 159 -4.40 -1.65 -22.99
N PRO A 160 -4.17 -2.96 -22.77
CA PRO A 160 -4.00 -3.50 -21.45
C PRO A 160 -2.64 -3.13 -20.87
N PHE A 161 -2.58 -2.95 -19.55
CA PHE A 161 -1.36 -2.81 -18.77
C PHE A 161 -1.51 -3.60 -17.48
N SER A 162 -0.49 -4.40 -17.14
CA SER A 162 -0.53 -5.28 -15.96
C SER A 162 0.60 -4.92 -15.03
N VAL A 163 0.31 -4.90 -13.72
CA VAL A 163 1.34 -4.81 -12.68
C VAL A 163 1.37 -6.15 -11.97
N THR A 164 2.57 -6.67 -11.75
CA THR A 164 2.74 -7.90 -10.95
C THR A 164 2.42 -7.59 -9.50
N VAL A 165 1.43 -8.29 -8.93
CA VAL A 165 1.11 -8.21 -7.51
C VAL A 165 2.18 -8.96 -6.73
N SER A 166 2.93 -8.23 -5.92
CA SER A 166 3.89 -8.79 -4.98
C SER A 166 3.16 -9.44 -3.82
N GLN A 167 3.68 -10.58 -3.37
CA GLN A 167 3.24 -11.21 -2.12
C GLN A 167 3.50 -10.27 -0.95
N VAL A 168 2.74 -10.45 0.13
CA VAL A 168 2.78 -9.58 1.30
C VAL A 168 2.88 -10.42 2.56
N SER A 169 3.81 -10.07 3.44
CA SER A 169 3.86 -10.60 4.80
C SER A 169 3.00 -9.71 5.70
N ARG A 170 1.99 -10.30 6.34
CA ARG A 170 1.08 -9.60 7.25
C ARG A 170 1.48 -9.90 8.70
N HIS A 171 1.57 -8.85 9.50
CA HIS A 171 1.93 -8.90 10.91
C HIS A 171 0.89 -8.15 11.72
N ALA A 172 0.23 -8.85 12.64
CA ALA A 172 -0.68 -8.24 13.60
C ALA A 172 0.12 -7.84 14.85
N LEU A 173 0.26 -6.54 15.09
CA LEU A 173 1.03 -5.98 16.19
C LEU A 173 0.10 -5.21 17.13
N ALA A 174 -0.27 -5.83 18.26
CA ALA A 174 -1.20 -5.27 19.25
C ALA A 174 -2.46 -4.64 18.61
N ASP A 175 -2.42 -3.33 18.36
CA ASP A 175 -3.54 -2.51 17.87
C ASP A 175 -3.47 -2.17 16.37
N PHE A 176 -2.46 -2.64 15.62
CA PHE A 176 -2.29 -2.32 14.21
C PHE A 176 -1.86 -3.50 13.34
N ARG A 177 -2.24 -3.47 12.07
CA ARG A 177 -1.77 -4.40 11.04
C ARG A 177 -0.66 -3.75 10.24
N VAL A 178 0.50 -4.39 10.17
CA VAL A 178 1.57 -4.04 9.24
C VAL A 178 1.60 -5.07 8.14
N SER A 179 1.56 -4.61 6.90
CA SER A 179 1.75 -5.45 5.73
C SER A 179 3.04 -5.01 5.04
N VAL A 180 3.97 -5.93 4.81
CA VAL A 180 5.25 -5.65 4.13
C VAL A 180 5.29 -6.40 2.81
N SER A 181 5.40 -5.65 1.72
CA SER A 181 5.51 -6.22 0.37
C SER A 181 6.85 -6.92 0.17
N GLN A 182 6.82 -8.06 -0.53
CA GLN A 182 8.02 -8.75 -1.00
C GLN A 182 8.89 -7.84 -1.88
N ASN A 183 8.29 -6.85 -2.56
CA ASN A 183 9.03 -5.85 -3.33
C ASN A 183 9.97 -5.02 -2.43
N ALA A 184 9.48 -4.53 -1.28
CA ALA A 184 10.29 -3.79 -0.32
C ALA A 184 11.46 -4.63 0.20
N VAL A 185 11.18 -5.88 0.60
CA VAL A 185 12.21 -6.81 1.10
C VAL A 185 13.25 -7.11 0.02
N ALA A 186 12.81 -7.39 -1.22
CA ALA A 186 13.70 -7.65 -2.35
C ALA A 186 14.56 -6.43 -2.71
N ALA A 187 14.00 -5.22 -2.65
CA ALA A 187 14.72 -3.97 -2.87
C ALA A 187 15.84 -3.78 -1.82
N MET A 188 15.51 -3.92 -0.52
CA MET A 188 16.50 -3.83 0.56
C MET A 188 17.63 -4.86 0.40
N ARG A 189 17.27 -6.12 0.11
CA ARG A 189 18.26 -7.20 -0.11
C ARG A 189 19.19 -6.88 -1.29
N THR A 190 18.62 -6.46 -2.42
CA THR A 190 19.39 -6.11 -3.63
C THR A 190 20.35 -4.95 -3.35
N LEU A 191 19.89 -3.93 -2.62
CA LEU A 191 20.69 -2.77 -2.28
C LEU A 191 21.82 -3.12 -1.29
N ARG A 192 21.51 -3.93 -0.27
CA ARG A 192 22.50 -4.49 0.66
C ARG A 192 23.59 -5.27 -0.07
N GLU A 193 23.22 -6.18 -0.95
CA GLU A 193 24.18 -7.00 -1.70
C GLU A 193 25.11 -6.14 -2.57
N ARG A 194 24.60 -5.06 -3.15
CA ARG A 194 25.40 -4.12 -3.96
C ARG A 194 26.35 -3.25 -3.13
N ALA A 195 25.99 -2.94 -1.89
CA ALA A 195 26.77 -2.09 -1.00
C ALA A 195 27.81 -2.87 -0.16
N ALA A 196 27.70 -4.20 -0.12
CA ALA A 196 28.60 -5.06 0.64
C ALA A 196 30.09 -4.75 0.32
N PRO A 197 30.98 -4.70 1.33
CA PRO A 197 30.77 -5.09 2.73
C PRO A 197 30.21 -3.97 3.64
N ASN A 198 29.89 -2.80 3.08
CA ASN A 198 29.40 -1.68 3.88
C ASN A 198 27.92 -1.82 4.22
N GLU A 199 27.53 -1.23 5.34
CA GLU A 199 26.13 -0.92 5.63
C GLU A 199 25.62 0.14 4.67
N THR A 200 24.37 -0.03 4.25
CA THR A 200 23.61 0.92 3.44
C THR A 200 22.22 1.06 4.00
N GLY A 201 21.41 1.94 3.43
CA GLY A 201 20.04 2.13 3.87
C GLY A 201 19.34 3.20 3.06
N GLY A 202 18.27 3.74 3.62
CA GLY A 202 17.47 4.76 2.96
C GLY A 202 16.13 4.93 3.65
N VAL A 203 15.11 5.24 2.86
CA VAL A 203 13.76 5.44 3.37
C VAL A 203 12.81 4.40 2.82
N LEU A 204 11.75 4.13 3.59
CA LEU A 204 10.66 3.26 3.22
C LEU A 204 9.51 4.08 2.65
N LEU A 205 8.93 3.57 1.57
CA LEU A 205 7.72 4.10 0.96
C LEU A 205 6.54 3.20 1.27
N GLY A 206 5.41 3.81 1.57
CA GLY A 206 4.21 3.10 1.96
C GLY A 206 2.97 3.95 1.94
N SER A 207 1.86 3.34 2.39
CA SER A 207 0.59 4.01 2.66
C SER A 207 0.07 3.55 4.01
N PHE A 208 -0.81 4.32 4.62
CA PHE A 208 -1.43 3.96 5.89
C PHE A 208 -2.86 4.50 5.98
N ASP A 209 -3.69 3.79 6.74
CA ASP A 209 -5.05 4.22 7.08
C ASP A 209 -5.15 4.38 8.59
N LEU A 210 -5.30 5.64 9.02
CA LEU A 210 -5.36 5.97 10.44
C LEU A 210 -6.61 5.43 11.14
N SER A 211 -7.72 5.31 10.41
CA SER A 211 -9.01 4.88 10.96
C SER A 211 -9.10 3.36 11.14
N ARG A 212 -8.34 2.62 10.33
CA ARG A 212 -8.30 1.15 10.34
C ARG A 212 -7.10 0.57 11.08
N SER A 213 -6.20 1.41 11.57
CA SER A 213 -4.94 0.97 12.18
C SER A 213 -4.08 0.11 11.24
N VAL A 214 -3.94 0.50 9.97
CA VAL A 214 -3.19 -0.28 8.95
C VAL A 214 -2.01 0.52 8.39
N LEU A 215 -0.85 -0.13 8.30
CA LEU A 215 0.34 0.35 7.61
C LEU A 215 0.76 -0.64 6.51
N HIS A 216 0.93 -0.15 5.29
CA HIS A 216 1.50 -0.88 4.16
C HIS A 216 2.91 -0.35 3.84
N VAL A 217 3.94 -1.19 4.02
CA VAL A 217 5.32 -0.92 3.57
C VAL A 217 5.53 -1.58 2.22
N LEU A 218 5.79 -0.78 1.18
CA LEU A 218 5.65 -1.22 -0.22
C LEU A 218 6.97 -1.21 -1.01
N ASP A 219 7.88 -0.28 -0.69
CA ASP A 219 9.17 -0.17 -1.38
C ASP A 219 10.25 0.43 -0.47
N ALA A 220 11.51 0.24 -0.86
CA ALA A 220 12.68 0.75 -0.15
C ALA A 220 13.60 1.51 -1.12
N LEU A 221 13.89 2.77 -0.82
CA LEU A 221 14.74 3.61 -1.64
C LEU A 221 16.23 3.43 -1.27
N PRO A 222 17.15 3.59 -2.24
CA PRO A 222 18.59 3.55 -1.99
C PRO A 222 19.07 4.70 -1.12
N ALA A 223 20.29 4.57 -0.61
CA ALA A 223 20.96 5.61 0.15
C ALA A 223 21.10 6.87 -0.72
N PRO A 224 20.73 8.06 -0.19
CA PRO A 224 21.03 9.33 -0.85
C PRO A 224 22.52 9.45 -1.19
N PRO A 225 22.90 10.11 -2.30
CA PRO A 225 24.30 10.14 -2.76
C PRO A 225 25.31 10.76 -1.78
N ASP A 226 24.84 11.56 -0.83
CA ASP A 226 25.61 12.21 0.24
C ASP A 226 25.68 11.38 1.54
N SER A 227 25.14 10.16 1.54
CA SER A 227 25.19 9.26 2.69
C SER A 227 26.61 8.72 2.94
N ARG A 228 26.93 8.45 4.20
CA ARG A 228 28.18 7.76 4.58
C ARG A 228 27.90 6.30 4.88
N GLN A 229 28.65 5.42 4.23
CA GLN A 229 28.48 3.97 4.30
C GLN A 229 29.80 3.34 4.74
N SER A 230 29.74 2.51 5.79
CA SER A 230 30.88 1.86 6.41
C SER A 230 30.49 0.44 6.84
N PRO A 231 31.43 -0.51 7.04
CA PRO A 231 31.09 -1.85 7.53
C PRO A 231 30.51 -1.92 8.95
N THR A 232 30.40 -0.80 9.67
CA THR A 232 29.94 -0.77 11.06
C THR A 232 29.01 0.40 11.37
N TYR A 233 28.68 1.22 10.37
CA TYR A 233 27.74 2.32 10.53
C TYR A 233 27.20 2.80 9.18
N PHE A 234 26.01 3.37 9.21
CA PHE A 234 25.38 4.09 8.12
C PHE A 234 24.84 5.44 8.59
N GLU A 235 25.27 6.52 7.95
CA GLU A 235 24.69 7.87 8.16
C GLU A 235 23.92 8.26 6.90
N ARG A 236 22.58 8.30 7.00
CA ARG A 236 21.71 8.64 5.86
C ARG A 236 21.84 10.12 5.49
N GLY A 237 22.25 10.38 4.26
CA GLY A 237 22.22 11.71 3.65
C GLY A 237 20.79 12.17 3.33
N ALA A 238 20.66 13.33 2.69
CA ALA A 238 19.34 13.88 2.32
C ALA A 238 19.29 14.45 0.89
N LYS A 239 20.41 14.40 0.15
CA LYS A 239 20.51 14.98 -1.18
C LYS A 239 19.48 14.36 -2.12
N ASP A 240 18.68 15.24 -2.74
CA ASP A 240 17.61 14.92 -3.69
C ASP A 240 16.47 14.01 -3.17
N LEU A 241 16.52 13.61 -1.89
CA LEU A 241 15.57 12.67 -1.30
C LEU A 241 14.16 13.26 -1.22
N LYS A 242 14.01 14.47 -0.66
CA LYS A 242 12.70 15.10 -0.50
C LYS A 242 12.00 15.35 -1.85
N PRO A 243 12.64 15.97 -2.86
CA PRO A 243 12.02 16.12 -4.18
C PRO A 243 11.61 14.79 -4.81
N HIS A 244 12.39 13.72 -4.59
CA HIS A 244 12.08 12.40 -5.12
C HIS A 244 10.82 11.80 -4.47
N VAL A 245 10.74 11.82 -3.14
CA VAL A 245 9.57 11.35 -2.38
C VAL A 245 8.34 12.19 -2.67
N ASP A 246 8.48 13.53 -2.69
CA ASP A 246 7.40 14.46 -3.04
C ASP A 246 6.82 14.16 -4.43
N ALA A 247 7.67 13.81 -5.40
CA ALA A 247 7.23 13.49 -6.75
C ALA A 247 6.45 12.17 -6.82
N ILE A 248 6.82 11.17 -6.01
CA ILE A 248 6.06 9.90 -5.88
C ILE A 248 4.73 10.16 -5.18
N HIS A 249 4.76 10.94 -4.10
CA HIS A 249 3.57 11.37 -3.37
C HIS A 249 2.58 12.05 -4.31
N LEU A 250 3.03 13.06 -5.06
CA LEU A 250 2.21 13.77 -6.04
C LEU A 250 1.59 12.85 -7.10
N ARG A 251 2.40 11.97 -7.71
CA ARG A 251 1.93 11.06 -8.78
C ARG A 251 0.98 9.97 -8.29
N SER A 252 1.06 9.62 -7.01
CA SER A 252 0.17 8.65 -6.35
C SER A 252 -1.07 9.31 -5.73
N ALA A 253 -1.41 10.54 -6.13
CA ALA A 253 -2.49 11.33 -5.54
C ALA A 253 -2.37 11.49 -4.01
N GLY A 254 -1.13 11.47 -3.52
CA GLY A 254 -0.73 11.60 -2.14
C GLY A 254 -0.92 10.37 -1.24
N THR A 255 -1.31 9.23 -1.81
CA THR A 255 -1.45 7.97 -1.08
C THR A 255 -0.11 7.40 -0.64
N ILE A 256 0.92 7.48 -1.51
CA ILE A 256 2.26 6.98 -1.17
C ILE A 256 3.08 8.06 -0.48
N GLN A 257 3.67 7.71 0.65
CA GLN A 257 4.38 8.62 1.54
C GLN A 257 5.64 7.95 2.09
N TYR A 258 6.49 8.76 2.71
CA TYR A 258 7.52 8.28 3.61
C TYR A 258 6.86 7.63 4.84
N VAL A 259 7.25 6.41 5.17
CA VAL A 259 6.70 5.67 6.33
C VAL A 259 7.77 5.20 7.32
N GLY A 260 9.04 5.49 7.07
CA GLY A 260 10.12 5.08 7.95
C GLY A 260 11.48 5.02 7.29
N GLU A 261 12.44 4.51 8.04
CA GLU A 261 13.80 4.30 7.60
C GLU A 261 14.15 2.82 7.53
N TRP A 262 15.13 2.50 6.70
CA TRP A 262 15.72 1.19 6.70
C TRP A 262 17.24 1.30 6.57
N HIS A 263 17.93 0.31 7.09
CA HIS A 263 19.34 0.09 6.82
C HIS A 263 19.65 -1.41 6.80
N SER A 264 20.87 -1.75 6.42
CA SER A 264 21.33 -3.13 6.35
C SER A 264 22.44 -3.38 7.35
N HIS A 265 22.46 -4.56 7.96
CA HIS A 265 23.64 -5.04 8.66
C HIS A 265 24.53 -5.89 7.72
N PRO A 266 25.87 -5.88 7.93
CA PRO A 266 26.81 -6.61 7.08
C PRO A 266 26.59 -8.13 7.10
N LYS A 267 27.35 -8.85 6.27
CA LYS A 267 27.30 -10.32 6.22
C LYS A 267 27.69 -10.94 7.56
N GLY A 268 26.96 -11.96 7.99
CA GLY A 268 27.20 -12.64 9.28
C GLY A 268 26.80 -11.85 10.53
N VAL A 269 26.21 -10.66 10.39
CA VAL A 269 25.68 -9.86 11.49
C VAL A 269 24.16 -10.03 11.54
N SER A 270 23.62 -10.17 12.75
CA SER A 270 22.16 -10.29 12.96
C SER A 270 21.43 -9.01 12.57
N ALA A 271 20.22 -9.12 12.05
CA ALA A 271 19.33 -7.98 11.79
C ALA A 271 18.77 -7.30 13.06
N ARG A 272 19.16 -7.74 14.27
CA ARG A 272 18.68 -7.12 15.51
C ARG A 272 19.29 -5.73 15.73
N PRO A 273 18.53 -4.78 16.30
CA PRO A 273 19.03 -3.43 16.54
C PRO A 273 20.20 -3.43 17.54
N SER A 274 21.21 -2.64 17.23
CA SER A 274 22.28 -2.25 18.14
C SER A 274 21.82 -1.15 19.11
N GLY A 275 22.69 -0.76 20.05
CA GLY A 275 22.40 0.36 20.96
C GLY A 275 22.23 1.70 20.23
N ASP A 276 22.94 1.91 19.12
CA ASP A 276 22.82 3.12 18.31
C ASP A 276 21.49 3.13 17.54
N ASP A 277 21.03 1.98 17.07
CA ASP A 277 19.73 1.83 16.38
C ASP A 277 18.55 2.12 17.31
N GLU A 278 18.65 1.73 18.58
CA GLU A 278 17.66 2.11 19.60
C GLU A 278 17.59 3.64 19.76
N GLY A 279 18.74 4.33 19.67
CA GLY A 279 18.81 5.80 19.65
C GLY A 279 18.13 6.41 18.42
N VAL A 280 18.33 5.83 17.23
CA VAL A 280 17.66 6.24 15.99
C VAL A 280 16.15 6.05 16.09
N PHE A 281 15.69 4.91 16.62
CA PHE A 281 14.26 4.67 16.80
C PHE A 281 13.62 5.69 17.75
N ALA A 282 14.29 6.01 18.87
CA ALA A 282 13.82 7.05 19.78
C ALA A 282 13.77 8.44 19.12
N TYR A 283 14.73 8.75 18.23
CA TYR A 283 14.70 9.99 17.44
C TYR A 283 13.50 10.02 16.47
N LEU A 284 13.26 8.93 15.74
CA LEU A 284 12.10 8.81 14.83
C LEU A 284 10.80 8.99 15.59
N GLN A 285 10.67 8.35 16.75
CA GLN A 285 9.53 8.53 17.65
C GLN A 285 9.33 10.00 18.01
N ALA A 286 10.36 10.66 18.56
CA ALA A 286 10.23 12.04 19.03
C ALA A 286 9.86 13.06 17.93
N HIS A 287 10.23 12.80 16.67
CA HIS A 287 10.05 13.75 15.57
C HIS A 287 8.86 13.43 14.65
N ILE A 288 8.50 12.15 14.50
CA ILE A 288 7.39 11.73 13.61
C ILE A 288 6.10 11.54 14.41
N GLU A 289 6.15 11.02 15.63
CA GLU A 289 4.96 10.80 16.47
C GLU A 289 4.07 12.05 16.60
N PRO A 290 4.62 13.29 16.76
CA PRO A 290 3.79 14.51 16.83
C PRO A 290 2.99 14.82 15.56
N THR A 291 3.37 14.24 14.42
CA THR A 291 2.65 14.42 13.15
C THR A 291 1.44 13.50 13.02
N GLY A 292 1.32 12.47 13.87
CA GLY A 292 0.25 11.48 13.86
C GLY A 292 0.44 10.34 12.84
N SER A 293 1.49 10.39 12.03
CA SER A 293 1.85 9.34 11.07
C SER A 293 2.56 8.16 11.74
N PRO A 294 2.39 6.93 11.22
CA PRO A 294 3.21 5.80 11.64
C PRO A 294 4.67 6.00 11.21
N TYR A 295 5.59 5.41 11.98
CA TYR A 295 7.00 5.39 11.66
C TYR A 295 7.55 3.97 11.85
N ALA A 296 8.37 3.55 10.89
CA ALA A 296 8.99 2.25 10.88
C ALA A 296 10.52 2.34 10.86
N MET A 297 11.17 1.35 11.46
CA MET A 297 12.59 1.09 11.30
C MET A 297 12.76 -0.36 10.87
N PHE A 298 13.45 -0.57 9.74
CA PHE A 298 13.74 -1.89 9.19
C PHE A 298 15.25 -2.11 9.15
N ILE A 299 15.69 -3.30 9.52
CA ILE A 299 17.09 -3.72 9.49
C ILE A 299 17.16 -4.98 8.63
N CYS A 300 17.77 -4.85 7.44
CA CYS A 300 17.95 -5.95 6.52
C CYS A 300 19.25 -6.70 6.83
N GLY A 301 19.13 -7.90 7.37
CA GLY A 301 20.23 -8.83 7.56
C GLY A 301 20.48 -9.71 6.33
N GLU A 302 21.27 -10.76 6.52
CA GLU A 302 21.55 -11.76 5.49
C GLU A 302 20.37 -12.71 5.28
N VAL A 303 19.86 -13.27 6.38
CA VAL A 303 18.83 -14.33 6.37
C VAL A 303 17.45 -13.83 6.74
N ASP A 304 17.34 -12.62 7.28
CA ASP A 304 16.11 -12.03 7.78
C ASP A 304 16.12 -10.51 7.65
N THR A 305 14.93 -9.93 7.70
CA THR A 305 14.72 -8.50 7.92
C THR A 305 13.94 -8.33 9.21
N TRP A 306 14.54 -7.67 10.19
CA TRP A 306 13.84 -7.26 11.41
C TRP A 306 13.17 -5.91 11.18
N PHE A 307 12.05 -5.68 11.85
CA PHE A 307 11.39 -4.39 11.83
C PHE A 307 10.75 -4.04 13.16
N ARG A 308 10.63 -2.74 13.42
CA ARG A 308 9.80 -2.17 14.48
C ARG A 308 8.99 -1.01 13.94
N VAL A 309 7.74 -0.94 14.35
CA VAL A 309 6.81 0.12 13.96
C VAL A 309 6.23 0.74 15.21
N GLY A 310 6.15 2.06 15.22
CA GLY A 310 5.44 2.84 16.22
C GLY A 310 4.41 3.77 15.60
N TRP A 311 3.42 4.13 16.40
CA TRP A 311 2.34 5.02 15.99
C TRP A 311 1.71 5.67 17.23
N SER A 312 1.49 6.98 17.16
CA SER A 312 0.90 7.84 18.20
C SER A 312 -0.15 7.13 19.06
N GLY A 313 0.17 6.98 20.35
CA GLY A 313 -0.74 6.41 21.36
C GLY A 313 -0.87 4.88 21.36
N CYS A 314 -0.21 4.15 20.43
CA CYS A 314 -0.17 2.69 20.40
C CYS A 314 1.19 2.17 20.90
N ILE A 315 1.19 0.94 21.43
CA ILE A 315 2.44 0.26 21.82
C ILE A 315 3.23 -0.07 20.55
N SER A 316 4.50 0.32 20.48
CA SER A 316 5.37 -0.08 19.37
C SER A 316 5.48 -1.60 19.29
N GLY A 317 5.32 -2.17 18.11
CA GLY A 317 5.45 -3.60 17.86
C GLY A 317 6.67 -3.91 16.99
N GLU A 318 7.26 -5.09 17.19
CA GLU A 318 8.37 -5.58 16.38
C GLU A 318 8.09 -6.96 15.79
N GLY A 319 8.76 -7.27 14.70
CA GLY A 319 8.66 -8.55 14.02
C GLY A 319 9.89 -8.84 13.16
N THR A 320 9.89 -10.03 12.56
CA THR A 320 10.95 -10.48 11.67
C THR A 320 10.32 -11.11 10.44
N ILE A 321 10.95 -10.88 9.27
CA ILE A 321 10.59 -11.48 8.00
C ILE A 321 11.78 -12.31 7.54
N ASP A 322 11.61 -13.62 7.49
CA ASP A 322 12.65 -14.51 6.99
C ASP A 322 12.86 -14.33 5.49
N HIS A 323 14.11 -14.28 5.06
CA HIS A 323 14.46 -14.37 3.66
C HIS A 323 14.39 -15.84 3.26
N ALA A 324 13.43 -16.20 2.40
CA ALA A 324 13.45 -17.52 1.79
C ALA A 324 14.83 -17.78 1.17
N ALA A 325 15.39 -18.96 1.43
CA ALA A 325 16.60 -19.43 0.76
C ALA A 325 16.32 -19.42 -0.75
N GLY A 326 17.08 -18.61 -1.48
CA GLY A 326 16.99 -18.52 -2.94
C GLY A 326 17.44 -19.81 -3.62
#